data_AF-A0A965D9X4-F1
#
_entry.id   AF-A0A965D9X4-F1
#
_cell.length_a   1.000
_cell.length_b   1.000
_cell.length_c   1.000
_cell.angle_alpha   90.00
_cell.angle_beta   90.00
_cell.angle_gamma   90.00
#
_symmetry.space_group_name_H-M   'P 1'
#
loop_
_entity.id
_entity.type
_entity.pdbx_description
1 polymer ?
#
loop_
_entity_poly.entity_id
_entity_poly.type
_entity_poly.pdbx_seq_one_letter_code
_entity_poly.pdbx_strand_id
1 'polypeptide(L)'
;MNSIDTASWIENLTYDELSIGQSARLHRTLHRADIQAFAAVSGDTNPAHLDPEYANDTLFHGVIAHGMWGGSLISALLGTEFPGPGTIYLHQDLDFLRPVRVGDTLTVEVTVAAKHNEHHRVDLACKVTNQTGTLVLQGMARVIAPTQKVRRPRIDAPAIQLIDPQARFNALLTLAKGLSPVRCGVVHPCDAESLSGALDAASHHLIIPVLIGPEDKIRSAAQAAQLSLQGVEIVPVAHSHEAAERAATLAVQGELEILMKGSLHTDELLHAVLAQPGLR
;
A
#
# COMPACT_ATOMS: atom_id res chain seq x y z
N MET A 1 -4.05 14.46 11.15
CA MET A 1 -3.12 14.32 12.30
C MET A 1 -3.97 14.25 13.55
N ASN A 2 -4.17 13.06 14.11
CA ASN A 2 -4.99 12.88 15.30
C ASN A 2 -4.18 13.28 16.54
N SER A 3 -4.62 14.36 17.19
CA SER A 3 -4.13 14.78 18.52
C SER A 3 -4.65 13.80 19.56
N ILE A 4 -3.94 12.68 19.73
CA ILE A 4 -3.97 11.95 20.98
C ILE A 4 -3.17 12.82 21.94
N ASP A 5 -3.79 13.29 23.02
CA ASP A 5 -3.08 13.89 24.14
C ASP A 5 -2.15 12.80 24.69
N THR A 6 -0.91 12.80 24.18
CA THR A 6 0.08 11.79 24.49
C THR A 6 0.69 12.19 25.80
N ALA A 7 0.06 11.75 26.89
CA ALA A 7 0.78 11.62 28.14
C ALA A 7 2.11 10.94 27.81
N SER A 8 3.22 11.60 28.11
CA SER A 8 4.59 11.16 27.77
C SER A 8 4.98 9.84 28.45
N TRP A 9 4.07 9.28 29.25
CA TRP A 9 4.25 8.09 30.07
C TRP A 9 3.07 7.15 29.88
N ILE A 10 3.36 5.85 29.91
CA ILE A 10 2.40 4.79 30.16
C ILE A 10 2.54 4.34 31.62
N GLU A 11 1.42 4.15 32.30
CA GLU A 11 1.34 3.70 33.68
C GLU A 11 0.28 2.61 33.81
N ASN A 12 0.51 1.62 34.67
CA ASN A 12 -0.45 0.57 34.93
C ASN A 12 -1.32 0.82 36.17
N LEU A 13 -2.36 0.02 36.31
CA LEU A 13 -3.06 -0.24 37.56
C LEU A 13 -2.73 -1.65 38.03
N THR A 14 -2.28 -1.75 39.27
CA THR A 14 -2.04 -3.03 39.92
C THR A 14 -3.35 -3.74 40.23
N TYR A 15 -3.28 -5.05 40.47
CA TYR A 15 -4.44 -5.87 40.84
C TYR A 15 -5.24 -5.24 42.00
N ASP A 16 -4.57 -4.70 43.01
CA ASP A 16 -5.23 -4.12 44.18
C ASP A 16 -5.88 -2.76 43.90
N GLU A 17 -5.34 -1.99 42.94
CA GLU A 17 -5.91 -0.71 42.50
C GLU A 17 -7.16 -0.89 41.61
N LEU A 18 -7.33 -2.07 40.99
CA LEU A 18 -8.49 -2.35 40.15
C LEU A 18 -9.76 -2.61 40.98
N SER A 19 -10.88 -2.04 40.54
CA SER A 19 -12.20 -2.26 41.15
C SER A 19 -13.17 -2.92 40.18
N ILE A 20 -14.05 -3.80 40.68
CA ILE A 20 -15.14 -4.36 39.85
C ILE A 20 -16.05 -3.22 39.38
N GLY A 21 -16.43 -3.24 38.11
CA GLY A 21 -17.19 -2.18 37.44
C GLY A 21 -16.33 -1.03 36.93
N GLN A 22 -15.02 -1.01 37.21
CA GLN A 22 -14.11 -0.02 36.63
C GLN A 22 -13.90 -0.29 35.15
N SER A 23 -13.92 0.77 34.34
CA SER A 23 -13.80 0.68 32.90
C SER A 23 -12.73 1.62 32.33
N ALA A 24 -12.21 1.25 31.18
CA ALA A 24 -11.34 2.11 30.37
C ALA A 24 -11.73 1.97 28.90
N ARG A 25 -11.35 2.98 28.10
CA ARG A 25 -11.71 3.06 26.69
C ARG A 25 -10.59 3.60 25.81
N LEU A 26 -10.56 3.10 24.58
CA LEU A 26 -9.72 3.55 23.49
C LEU A 26 -10.61 3.93 22.29
N HIS A 27 -10.26 5.00 21.60
CA HIS A 27 -10.92 5.41 20.36
C HIS A 27 -9.98 5.26 19.17
N ARG A 28 -10.45 4.64 18.08
CA ARG A 28 -9.67 4.49 16.85
C ARG A 28 -10.54 4.56 15.61
N THR A 29 -10.21 5.49 14.71
CA THR A 29 -10.81 5.57 13.37
C THR A 29 -10.09 4.61 12.43
N LEU A 30 -10.87 3.80 11.69
CA LEU A 30 -10.34 2.89 10.70
C LEU A 30 -10.00 3.62 9.41
N HIS A 31 -8.75 3.53 8.97
CA HIS A 31 -8.30 4.03 7.68
C HIS A 31 -7.98 2.87 6.74
N ARG A 32 -7.92 3.16 5.44
CA ARG A 32 -7.49 2.18 4.43
C ARG A 32 -6.09 1.62 4.73
N ALA A 33 -5.19 2.46 5.23
CA ALA A 33 -3.84 2.04 5.62
C ALA A 33 -3.85 0.99 6.75
N ASP A 34 -4.82 1.06 7.67
CA ASP A 34 -4.94 0.06 8.75
C ASP A 34 -5.34 -1.31 8.16
N ILE A 35 -6.27 -1.36 7.19
CA ILE A 35 -6.68 -2.61 6.52
C ILE A 35 -5.50 -3.22 5.76
N GLN A 36 -4.77 -2.39 5.00
CA GLN A 36 -3.60 -2.86 4.25
C GLN A 36 -2.47 -3.34 5.16
N ALA A 37 -2.18 -2.60 6.24
CA ALA A 37 -1.16 -3.00 7.21
C ALA A 37 -1.57 -4.29 7.94
N PHE A 38 -2.85 -4.44 8.28
CA PHE A 38 -3.34 -5.66 8.92
C PHE A 38 -3.21 -6.85 7.98
N ALA A 39 -3.63 -6.73 6.71
CA ALA A 39 -3.45 -7.79 5.71
C ALA A 39 -1.97 -8.18 5.52
N ALA A 40 -1.07 -7.19 5.49
CA ALA A 40 0.36 -7.43 5.35
C ALA A 40 0.97 -8.19 6.54
N VAL A 41 0.53 -7.88 7.76
CA VAL A 41 1.04 -8.52 8.99
C VAL A 41 0.38 -9.87 9.28
N SER A 42 -0.93 -9.99 9.02
CA SER A 42 -1.69 -11.21 9.30
C SER A 42 -1.58 -12.26 8.19
N GLY A 43 -1.26 -11.85 6.97
CA GLY A 43 -1.35 -12.68 5.76
C GLY A 43 -2.78 -12.86 5.25
N ASP A 44 -3.78 -12.23 5.87
CA ASP A 44 -5.17 -12.29 5.44
C ASP A 44 -5.42 -11.32 4.28
N THR A 45 -5.26 -11.84 3.07
CA THR A 45 -5.48 -11.16 1.80
C THR A 45 -6.86 -11.42 1.20
N ASN A 46 -7.85 -11.79 2.01
CA ASN A 46 -9.21 -12.02 1.53
C ASN A 46 -9.73 -10.80 0.73
N PRO A 47 -10.26 -10.99 -0.49
CA PRO A 47 -10.68 -9.89 -1.36
C PRO A 47 -11.79 -9.02 -0.75
N ALA A 48 -12.58 -9.53 0.20
CA ALA A 48 -13.55 -8.73 0.95
C ALA A 48 -12.94 -7.52 1.69
N HIS A 49 -11.62 -7.56 1.95
CA HIS A 49 -10.88 -6.50 2.63
C HIS A 49 -10.10 -5.59 1.68
N LEU A 50 -9.75 -6.07 0.49
CA LEU A 50 -8.75 -5.41 -0.37
C LEU A 50 -9.28 -5.00 -1.74
N ASP A 51 -10.32 -5.67 -2.24
CA ASP A 51 -10.86 -5.48 -3.58
C ASP A 51 -12.27 -4.87 -3.51
N PRO A 52 -12.44 -3.58 -3.88
CA PRO A 52 -13.74 -2.95 -3.94
C PRO A 52 -14.71 -3.58 -4.94
N GLU A 53 -14.23 -4.09 -6.08
CA GLU A 53 -15.08 -4.70 -7.10
C GLU A 53 -15.69 -5.98 -6.55
N TYR A 54 -14.84 -6.86 -6.02
CA TYR A 54 -15.28 -8.07 -5.34
C TYR A 54 -16.21 -7.77 -4.15
N ALA A 55 -15.81 -6.85 -3.27
CA ALA A 55 -16.53 -6.60 -2.02
C ALA A 55 -17.93 -5.99 -2.25
N ASN A 56 -18.13 -5.23 -3.33
CA ASN A 56 -19.44 -4.67 -3.68
C ASN A 56 -20.49 -5.73 -4.03
N ASP A 57 -20.05 -6.84 -4.63
CA ASP A 57 -20.90 -7.96 -5.04
C ASP A 57 -21.22 -8.92 -3.88
N THR A 58 -20.59 -8.73 -2.72
CA THR A 58 -20.89 -9.51 -1.51
C THR A 58 -22.06 -8.93 -0.72
N LEU A 59 -22.55 -9.69 0.27
CA LEU A 59 -23.50 -9.23 1.30
C LEU A 59 -23.02 -7.97 2.06
N PHE A 60 -21.73 -7.62 1.97
CA PHE A 60 -21.17 -6.45 2.62
C PHE A 60 -21.27 -5.18 1.76
N HIS A 61 -21.54 -5.25 0.46
CA HIS A 61 -21.67 -4.08 -0.42
C HIS A 61 -20.54 -3.05 -0.28
N GLY A 62 -19.30 -3.55 -0.24
CA GLY A 62 -18.08 -2.76 -0.14
C GLY A 62 -17.11 -3.27 0.91
N VAL A 63 -15.88 -2.78 0.83
CA VAL A 63 -14.75 -3.21 1.68
C VAL A 63 -15.07 -3.07 3.17
N ILE A 64 -14.75 -4.11 3.94
CA ILE A 64 -14.84 -4.15 5.40
C ILE A 64 -13.48 -4.40 6.03
N ALA A 65 -13.31 -3.98 7.28
CA ALA A 65 -12.16 -4.34 8.09
C ALA A 65 -12.09 -5.85 8.36
N HIS A 66 -10.89 -6.36 8.61
CA HIS A 66 -10.71 -7.65 9.28
C HIS A 66 -11.33 -7.57 10.67
N GLY A 67 -12.19 -8.53 11.04
CA GLY A 67 -12.82 -8.54 12.38
C GLY A 67 -11.78 -8.49 13.51
N MET A 68 -10.64 -9.15 13.30
CA MET A 68 -9.55 -9.21 14.27
C MET A 68 -8.78 -7.89 14.44
N TRP A 69 -8.99 -6.90 13.57
CA TRP A 69 -8.52 -5.54 13.82
C TRP A 69 -9.15 -4.99 15.10
N GLY A 70 -10.45 -5.21 15.33
CA GLY A 70 -11.12 -4.85 16.59
C GLY A 70 -10.53 -5.59 17.80
N GLY A 71 -10.22 -6.88 17.65
CA GLY A 71 -9.52 -7.67 18.67
C GLY A 71 -8.13 -7.12 19.02
N SER A 72 -7.35 -6.68 18.02
CA SER A 72 -6.04 -6.06 18.27
C SER A 72 -6.13 -4.76 19.05
N LEU A 73 -7.21 -3.99 18.90
CA LEU A 73 -7.43 -2.77 19.67
C LEU A 73 -7.76 -3.07 21.14
N ILE A 74 -8.48 -4.17 21.42
CA ILE A 74 -8.66 -4.66 22.80
C ILE A 74 -7.29 -5.01 23.39
N SER A 75 -6.47 -5.77 22.67
CA SER A 75 -5.11 -6.09 23.12
C SER A 75 -4.27 -4.83 23.40
N ALA A 76 -4.38 -3.80 22.56
CA ALA A 76 -3.67 -2.54 22.76
C ALA A 76 -4.13 -1.84 24.05
N LEU A 77 -5.44 -1.74 24.29
CA LEU A 77 -6.00 -1.15 25.51
C LEU A 77 -5.51 -1.90 26.75
N LEU A 78 -5.56 -3.24 26.74
CA LEU A 78 -5.13 -4.08 27.86
C LEU A 78 -3.65 -3.92 28.21
N GLY A 79 -2.78 -3.92 27.20
CA GLY A 79 -1.34 -3.89 27.39
C GLY A 79 -0.76 -2.50 27.67
N THR A 80 -1.45 -1.43 27.27
CA THR A 80 -0.88 -0.07 27.29
C THR A 80 -1.58 0.90 28.23
N GLU A 81 -2.83 0.65 28.58
CA GLU A 81 -3.64 1.62 29.34
C GLU A 81 -4.42 0.99 30.52
N PHE A 82 -5.05 -0.19 30.34
CA PHE A 82 -5.89 -0.77 31.40
C PHE A 82 -6.02 -2.30 31.33
N PRO A 83 -5.42 -3.06 32.28
CA PRO A 83 -4.64 -2.59 33.41
C PRO A 83 -3.31 -1.93 33.03
N GLY A 84 -2.83 -2.12 31.79
CA GLY A 84 -1.64 -1.46 31.27
C GLY A 84 -0.36 -2.28 31.44
N PRO A 85 0.82 -1.64 31.46
CA PRO A 85 2.12 -2.32 31.48
C PRO A 85 2.24 -3.44 32.53
N GLY A 86 2.73 -4.60 32.11
CA GLY A 86 2.89 -5.78 32.97
C GLY A 86 1.66 -6.70 33.03
N THR A 87 0.56 -6.33 32.35
CA THR A 87 -0.59 -7.22 32.14
C THR A 87 -0.19 -8.42 31.28
N ILE A 88 -0.56 -9.64 31.70
CA ILE A 88 -0.37 -10.86 30.90
C ILE A 88 -1.73 -11.29 30.34
N TYR A 89 -1.83 -11.38 29.02
CA TYR A 89 -3.08 -11.72 28.35
C TYR A 89 -3.24 -13.23 28.22
N LEU A 90 -4.24 -13.82 28.89
CA LEU A 90 -4.42 -15.28 28.95
C LEU A 90 -5.46 -15.82 27.96
N HIS A 91 -6.58 -15.12 27.81
CA HIS A 91 -7.70 -15.60 27.01
C HIS A 91 -8.53 -14.45 26.47
N GLN A 92 -9.06 -14.62 25.26
CA GLN A 92 -10.01 -13.73 24.61
C GLN A 92 -11.01 -14.59 23.82
N ASP A 93 -12.31 -14.36 24.06
CA ASP A 93 -13.38 -14.74 23.13
C ASP A 93 -13.96 -13.48 22.46
N LEU A 94 -14.48 -13.64 21.24
CA LEU A 94 -15.01 -12.52 20.44
C LEU A 94 -16.22 -12.98 19.62
N ASP A 95 -17.30 -12.21 19.71
CA ASP A 95 -18.42 -12.24 18.77
C ASP A 95 -18.32 -11.06 17.80
N PHE A 96 -18.31 -11.34 16.49
CA PHE A 96 -18.33 -10.33 15.44
C PHE A 96 -19.76 -10.08 14.98
N LEU A 97 -20.36 -8.99 15.46
CA LEU A 97 -21.79 -8.74 15.29
C LEU A 97 -22.10 -7.94 14.03
N ARG A 98 -21.22 -7.00 13.65
CA ARG A 98 -21.43 -6.11 12.49
C ARG A 98 -20.09 -5.78 11.81
N PRO A 99 -20.11 -5.56 10.49
CA PRO A 99 -18.92 -5.13 9.77
C PRO A 99 -18.52 -3.71 10.17
N VAL A 100 -17.21 -3.45 10.10
CA VAL A 100 -16.62 -2.11 10.31
C VAL A 100 -16.05 -1.63 8.99
N ARG A 101 -16.24 -0.34 8.67
CA ARG A 101 -15.85 0.26 7.38
C ARG A 101 -14.83 1.36 7.56
N VAL A 102 -14.10 1.65 6.48
CA VAL A 102 -13.19 2.80 6.44
C VAL A 102 -13.97 4.07 6.79
N GLY A 103 -13.44 4.84 7.73
CA GLY A 103 -14.09 6.03 8.29
C GLY A 103 -14.88 5.78 9.57
N ASP A 104 -15.25 4.53 9.89
CA ASP A 104 -15.86 4.22 11.19
C ASP A 104 -14.86 4.50 12.31
N THR A 105 -15.37 5.07 13.41
CA THR A 105 -14.61 5.29 14.63
C THR A 105 -15.09 4.34 15.70
N LEU A 106 -14.23 3.39 16.06
CA LEU A 106 -14.53 2.44 17.10
C LEU A 106 -14.18 3.00 18.47
N THR A 107 -15.09 2.82 19.42
CA THR A 107 -14.87 2.94 20.86
C THR A 107 -14.74 1.54 21.42
N VAL A 108 -13.53 1.18 21.83
CA VAL A 108 -13.23 -0.08 22.51
C VAL A 108 -13.28 0.19 24.00
N GLU A 109 -14.14 -0.52 24.71
CA GLU A 109 -14.32 -0.39 26.16
C GLU A 109 -14.09 -1.77 26.80
N VAL A 110 -13.32 -1.78 27.89
CA VAL A 110 -13.18 -2.95 28.76
C VAL A 110 -13.65 -2.60 30.16
N THR A 111 -14.37 -3.51 30.81
CA THR A 111 -14.92 -3.31 32.16
C THR A 111 -14.58 -4.49 33.05
N VAL A 112 -14.05 -4.25 34.25
CA VAL A 112 -13.73 -5.31 35.22
C VAL A 112 -15.02 -5.99 35.65
N ALA A 113 -15.24 -7.21 35.17
CA ALA A 113 -16.42 -8.01 35.49
C ALA A 113 -16.20 -8.85 36.76
N ALA A 114 -15.00 -9.42 36.91
CA ALA A 114 -14.63 -10.21 38.09
C ALA A 114 -13.13 -10.11 38.40
N LYS A 115 -12.81 -10.25 39.69
CA LYS A 115 -11.43 -10.36 40.20
C LYS A 115 -11.28 -11.70 40.90
N HIS A 116 -10.21 -12.41 40.57
CA HIS A 116 -9.88 -13.71 41.14
C HIS A 116 -8.54 -13.61 41.87
N ASN A 117 -8.60 -13.73 43.20
CA ASN A 117 -7.41 -13.58 44.05
C ASN A 117 -6.35 -14.65 43.74
N GLU A 118 -6.78 -15.85 43.37
CA GLU A 118 -5.88 -16.90 42.94
C GLU A 118 -5.20 -16.49 41.62
N HIS A 119 -3.89 -16.28 41.68
CA HIS A 119 -3.05 -15.82 40.57
C HIS A 119 -3.34 -14.40 40.04
N HIS A 120 -4.05 -13.54 40.81
CA HIS A 120 -4.33 -12.13 40.44
C HIS A 120 -5.00 -11.98 39.06
N ARG A 121 -5.95 -12.88 38.75
CA ARG A 121 -6.63 -12.87 37.46
C ARG A 121 -7.81 -11.90 37.47
N VAL A 122 -8.06 -11.27 36.33
CA VAL A 122 -9.15 -10.34 36.13
C VAL A 122 -9.88 -10.70 34.85
N ASP A 123 -11.21 -10.83 34.95
CA ASP A 123 -12.10 -11.01 33.80
C ASP A 123 -12.67 -9.64 33.43
N LEU A 124 -12.52 -9.28 32.15
CA LEU A 124 -12.85 -7.99 31.59
C LEU A 124 -13.89 -8.18 30.48
N ALA A 125 -15.07 -7.59 30.64
CA ALA A 125 -16.07 -7.54 29.59
C ALA A 125 -15.63 -6.55 28.51
N CYS A 126 -15.53 -7.02 27.27
CA CYS A 126 -15.11 -6.25 26.12
C CYS A 126 -16.33 -5.83 25.30
N LYS A 127 -16.43 -4.53 25.02
CA LYS A 127 -17.49 -3.95 24.19
C LYS A 127 -16.87 -3.01 23.18
N VAL A 128 -17.19 -3.20 21.91
CA VAL A 128 -16.72 -2.32 20.84
C VAL A 128 -17.91 -1.76 20.08
N THR A 129 -18.04 -0.45 20.09
CA THR A 129 -19.11 0.27 19.38
C THR A 129 -18.54 1.20 18.31
N ASN A 130 -19.30 1.49 17.27
CA ASN A 130 -18.95 2.53 16.30
C ASN A 130 -19.41 3.92 16.76
N GLN A 131 -19.22 4.94 15.91
CA GLN A 131 -19.57 6.34 16.15
C GLN A 131 -21.06 6.59 16.39
N THR A 132 -21.95 5.68 15.98
CA THR A 132 -23.39 5.79 16.24
C THR A 132 -23.84 5.07 17.51
N GLY A 133 -22.89 4.51 18.27
CA GLY A 133 -23.17 3.68 19.44
C GLY A 133 -23.59 2.25 19.11
N THR A 134 -23.51 1.85 17.83
CA THR A 134 -23.88 0.50 17.41
C THR A 134 -22.81 -0.49 17.85
N LEU A 135 -23.22 -1.59 18.51
CA LEU A 135 -22.32 -2.67 18.91
C LEU A 135 -21.82 -3.46 17.69
N VAL A 136 -20.51 -3.51 17.49
CA VAL A 136 -19.88 -4.20 16.35
C VAL A 136 -19.15 -5.47 16.77
N LEU A 137 -18.60 -5.49 17.98
CA LEU A 137 -17.87 -6.63 18.53
C LEU A 137 -18.05 -6.65 20.05
N GLN A 138 -18.14 -7.83 20.63
CA GLN A 138 -18.19 -8.05 22.08
C GLN A 138 -17.42 -9.32 22.46
N GLY A 139 -17.16 -9.52 23.74
CA GLY A 139 -16.59 -10.76 24.27
C GLY A 139 -16.04 -10.58 25.67
N MET A 140 -15.28 -11.56 26.14
CA MET A 140 -14.55 -11.48 27.42
C MET A 140 -13.04 -11.66 27.23
N ALA A 141 -12.28 -10.87 27.98
CA ALA A 141 -10.84 -10.98 28.12
C ALA A 141 -10.49 -11.45 29.53
N ARG A 142 -9.55 -12.40 29.66
CA ARG A 142 -8.96 -12.78 30.94
C ARG A 142 -7.49 -12.44 30.95
N VAL A 143 -7.07 -11.71 31.98
CA VAL A 143 -5.68 -11.28 32.15
C VAL A 143 -5.16 -11.64 33.54
N ILE A 144 -3.84 -11.69 33.70
CA ILE A 144 -3.19 -11.52 35.00
C ILE A 144 -2.87 -10.03 35.12
N ALA A 145 -3.44 -9.38 36.12
CA ALA A 145 -3.14 -7.97 36.39
C ALA A 145 -1.75 -7.85 37.05
N PRO A 146 -1.02 -6.76 36.79
CA PRO A 146 0.28 -6.56 37.40
C PRO A 146 0.15 -6.38 38.92
N THR A 147 1.14 -6.85 39.68
CA THR A 147 1.19 -6.64 41.15
C THR A 147 2.16 -5.54 41.55
N GLN A 148 2.97 -5.06 40.60
CA GLN A 148 3.92 -3.97 40.80
C GLN A 148 3.55 -2.79 39.92
N LYS A 149 3.66 -1.59 40.49
CA LYS A 149 3.43 -0.35 39.76
C LYS A 149 4.54 -0.17 38.72
N VAL A 150 4.16 0.06 37.48
CA VAL A 150 5.08 0.32 36.37
C VAL A 150 4.69 1.64 35.72
N ARG A 151 5.67 2.54 35.61
CA ARG A 151 5.56 3.78 34.84
C ARG A 151 6.79 3.93 33.94
N ARG A 152 6.57 4.08 32.64
CA ARG A 152 7.63 4.17 31.62
C ARG A 152 7.30 5.24 30.59
N PRO A 153 8.31 5.86 29.94
CA PRO A 153 8.06 6.73 28.80
C PRO A 153 7.31 5.95 27.72
N ARG A 154 6.33 6.58 27.08
CA ARG A 154 5.63 5.96 25.94
C ARG A 154 6.62 5.86 24.77
N ILE A 155 6.68 4.68 24.14
CA ILE A 155 7.49 4.46 22.94
C ILE A 155 6.58 4.63 21.73
N ASP A 156 6.98 5.49 20.80
CA ASP A 156 6.25 5.67 19.56
C ASP A 156 6.40 4.43 18.67
N ALA A 157 5.28 4.01 18.07
CA ALA A 157 5.29 2.93 17.10
C ALA A 157 6.06 3.39 15.84
N PRO A 158 6.79 2.47 15.18
CA PRO A 158 7.44 2.79 13.91
C PRO A 158 6.42 3.15 12.84
N ALA A 159 6.79 4.04 11.92
CA ALA A 159 5.99 4.33 10.75
C ALA A 159 6.07 3.16 9.75
N ILE A 160 4.92 2.61 9.36
CA ILE A 160 4.85 1.58 8.31
C ILE A 160 4.67 2.28 6.96
N GLN A 161 5.60 2.06 6.03
CA GLN A 161 5.43 2.42 4.63
C GLN A 161 5.01 1.18 3.85
N LEU A 162 3.80 1.22 3.30
CA LEU A 162 3.28 0.17 2.43
C LEU A 162 3.68 0.49 0.99
N ILE A 163 4.37 -0.44 0.34
CA ILE A 163 4.73 -0.34 -1.07
C ILE A 163 3.93 -1.40 -1.81
N ASP A 164 2.99 -0.95 -2.64
CA ASP A 164 2.30 -1.78 -3.61
C ASP A 164 2.77 -1.36 -5.02
N PRO A 165 3.74 -2.09 -5.61
CA PRO A 165 4.28 -1.75 -6.92
C PRO A 165 3.22 -1.72 -8.00
N GLN A 166 2.25 -2.64 -7.96
CA GLN A 166 1.21 -2.75 -8.97
C GLN A 166 0.22 -1.60 -8.87
N ALA A 167 -0.24 -1.27 -7.66
CA ALA A 167 -1.14 -0.12 -7.47
C ALA A 167 -0.45 1.19 -7.88
N ARG A 168 0.85 1.35 -7.58
CA ARG A 168 1.62 2.52 -8.00
C ARG A 168 1.73 2.61 -9.52
N PHE A 169 2.05 1.50 -10.19
CA PHE A 169 2.09 1.44 -11.65
C PHE A 169 0.74 1.79 -12.28
N ASN A 170 -0.35 1.18 -11.79
CA ASN A 170 -1.71 1.46 -12.25
C ASN A 170 -2.15 2.91 -12.01
N ALA A 171 -1.72 3.51 -10.90
CA ALA A 171 -1.97 4.92 -10.61
C ALA A 171 -1.29 5.83 -11.64
N LEU A 172 -0.03 5.55 -12.01
CA LEU A 172 0.67 6.29 -13.06
C LEU A 172 -0.02 6.14 -14.42
N LEU A 173 -0.44 4.93 -14.80
CA LEU A 173 -1.22 4.72 -16.02
C LEU A 173 -2.55 5.48 -16.01
N THR A 174 -3.20 5.57 -14.84
CA THR A 174 -4.45 6.32 -14.69
C THR A 174 -4.24 7.82 -14.88
N LEU A 175 -3.10 8.37 -14.45
CA LEU A 175 -2.77 9.78 -14.72
C LEU A 175 -2.59 10.07 -16.22
N ALA A 176 -2.19 9.07 -17.01
CA ALA A 176 -2.04 9.20 -18.44
C ALA A 176 -3.36 9.02 -19.23
N LYS A 177 -4.43 8.50 -18.60
CA LYS A 177 -5.71 8.30 -19.27
C LYS A 177 -6.28 9.64 -19.77
N GLY A 178 -6.63 9.69 -21.06
CA GLY A 178 -7.20 10.86 -21.71
C GLY A 178 -6.18 11.83 -22.30
N LEU A 179 -4.89 11.57 -22.13
CA LEU A 179 -3.84 12.27 -22.87
C LEU A 179 -3.66 11.63 -24.25
N SER A 180 -3.30 12.44 -25.25
CA SER A 180 -2.90 11.93 -26.56
C SER A 180 -1.54 11.22 -26.46
N PRO A 181 -1.36 10.06 -27.11
CA PRO A 181 -0.05 9.40 -27.13
C PRO A 181 0.96 10.27 -27.87
N VAL A 182 2.17 10.38 -27.32
CA VAL A 182 3.25 11.17 -27.93
C VAL A 182 4.04 10.34 -28.93
N ARG A 183 4.41 10.93 -30.06
CA ARG A 183 5.21 10.26 -31.08
C ARG A 183 6.66 10.15 -30.60
N CYS A 184 7.08 8.93 -30.28
CA CYS A 184 8.31 8.64 -29.57
C CYS A 184 9.33 7.94 -30.47
N GLY A 185 10.51 8.54 -30.63
CA GLY A 185 11.64 7.89 -31.30
C GLY A 185 12.34 6.94 -30.35
N VAL A 186 12.14 5.63 -30.54
CA VAL A 186 12.85 4.60 -29.78
C VAL A 186 14.16 4.31 -30.50
N VAL A 187 15.26 4.82 -29.95
CA VAL A 187 16.56 4.82 -30.60
C VAL A 187 17.30 3.54 -30.29
N HIS A 188 17.68 2.81 -31.32
CA HIS A 188 18.42 1.55 -31.27
C HIS A 188 17.83 0.48 -30.32
N PRO A 189 16.55 0.07 -30.44
CA PRO A 189 15.95 -0.98 -29.61
C PRO A 189 16.33 -2.38 -30.10
N CYS A 190 17.63 -2.71 -30.05
CA CYS A 190 18.17 -3.96 -30.57
C CYS A 190 18.27 -5.07 -29.51
N ASP A 191 17.61 -4.91 -28.37
CA ASP A 191 17.47 -5.92 -27.32
C ASP A 191 16.01 -6.09 -26.89
N ALA A 192 15.72 -7.19 -26.18
CA ALA A 192 14.37 -7.55 -25.78
C ALA A 192 13.77 -6.56 -24.77
N GLU A 193 14.55 -6.07 -23.80
CA GLU A 193 14.06 -5.21 -22.72
C GLU A 193 13.61 -3.84 -23.25
N SER A 194 14.45 -3.21 -24.07
CA SER A 194 14.15 -1.91 -24.68
C SER A 194 12.94 -1.98 -25.61
N LEU A 195 12.86 -3.06 -26.40
CA LEU A 195 11.76 -3.24 -27.33
C LEU A 195 10.45 -3.57 -26.61
N SER A 196 10.46 -4.44 -25.60
CA SER A 196 9.27 -4.75 -24.80
C SER A 196 8.74 -3.50 -24.12
N GLY A 197 9.60 -2.71 -23.47
CA GLY A 197 9.18 -1.48 -22.80
C GLY A 197 8.52 -0.47 -23.73
N ALA A 198 9.02 -0.33 -24.97
CA ALA A 198 8.42 0.54 -25.98
C ALA A 198 7.05 0.03 -26.44
N LEU A 199 6.92 -1.27 -26.71
CA LEU A 199 5.65 -1.85 -27.17
C LEU A 199 4.60 -1.92 -26.06
N ASP A 200 5.02 -2.17 -24.82
CA ASP A 200 4.14 -2.13 -23.65
C ASP A 200 3.60 -0.70 -23.45
N ALA A 201 4.45 0.32 -23.54
CA ALA A 201 4.03 1.72 -23.49
C ALA A 201 3.07 2.09 -24.63
N ALA A 202 3.29 1.55 -25.84
CA ALA A 202 2.38 1.73 -26.96
C ALA A 202 1.02 1.05 -26.72
N SER A 203 1.01 -0.15 -26.16
CA SER A 203 -0.22 -0.89 -25.83
C SER A 203 -1.09 -0.13 -24.81
N HIS A 204 -0.45 0.59 -23.89
CA HIS A 204 -1.08 1.48 -22.93
C HIS A 204 -1.42 2.87 -23.49
N HIS A 205 -1.27 3.09 -24.80
CA HIS A 205 -1.53 4.37 -25.48
C HIS A 205 -0.73 5.55 -24.90
N LEU A 206 0.48 5.28 -24.39
CA LEU A 206 1.37 6.32 -23.87
C LEU A 206 2.19 6.96 -24.99
N ILE A 207 2.61 6.14 -25.96
CA ILE A 207 3.45 6.56 -27.08
C ILE A 207 2.97 5.99 -28.41
N ILE A 208 3.30 6.68 -29.50
CA ILE A 208 3.32 6.13 -30.86
C ILE A 208 4.79 5.84 -31.18
N PRO A 209 5.25 4.58 -31.11
CA PRO A 209 6.67 4.26 -31.24
C PRO A 209 7.12 4.33 -32.71
N VAL A 210 8.25 4.98 -32.94
CA VAL A 210 9.03 4.95 -34.18
C VAL A 210 10.38 4.31 -33.85
N LEU A 211 10.62 3.09 -34.33
CA LEU A 211 11.83 2.33 -34.01
C LEU A 211 12.95 2.74 -34.97
N ILE A 212 14.04 3.29 -34.45
CA ILE A 212 15.14 3.83 -35.27
C ILE A 212 16.37 2.97 -35.02
N GLY A 213 16.80 2.16 -35.98
CA GLY A 213 17.95 1.28 -35.78
C GLY A 213 18.15 0.26 -36.90
N PRO A 214 19.13 -0.65 -36.74
CA PRO A 214 19.34 -1.77 -37.65
C PRO A 214 18.12 -2.69 -37.66
N GLU A 215 17.39 -2.68 -38.78
CA GLU A 215 16.10 -3.38 -38.91
C GLU A 215 16.22 -4.87 -38.61
N ASP A 216 17.26 -5.54 -39.14
CA ASP A 216 17.50 -6.96 -38.88
C ASP A 216 17.67 -7.27 -37.38
N LYS A 217 18.35 -6.38 -36.64
CA LYS A 217 18.54 -6.55 -35.19
C LYS A 217 17.25 -6.31 -34.43
N ILE A 218 16.47 -5.29 -34.80
CA ILE A 218 15.17 -5.01 -34.18
C ILE A 218 14.22 -6.20 -34.39
N ARG A 219 14.15 -6.72 -35.62
CA ARG A 219 13.32 -7.89 -35.94
C ARG A 219 13.79 -9.15 -35.22
N SER A 220 15.10 -9.36 -35.12
CA SER A 220 15.68 -10.47 -34.35
C SER A 220 15.35 -10.37 -32.86
N ALA A 221 15.41 -9.16 -32.27
CA ALA A 221 15.04 -8.93 -30.88
C ALA A 221 13.54 -9.18 -30.66
N ALA A 222 12.69 -8.71 -31.58
CA ALA A 222 11.25 -8.98 -31.54
C ALA A 222 10.93 -10.48 -31.59
N GLN A 223 11.59 -11.22 -32.49
CA GLN A 223 11.40 -12.66 -32.63
C GLN A 223 11.84 -13.41 -31.36
N ALA A 224 12.99 -13.06 -30.80
CA ALA A 224 13.51 -13.67 -29.58
C ALA A 224 12.57 -13.44 -28.38
N ALA A 225 11.96 -12.26 -28.29
CA ALA A 225 11.02 -11.88 -27.24
C ALA A 225 9.54 -12.22 -27.56
N GLN A 226 9.26 -12.81 -28.72
CA GLN A 226 7.90 -13.12 -29.20
C GLN A 226 6.98 -11.88 -29.29
N LEU A 227 7.55 -10.73 -29.65
CA LEU A 227 6.84 -9.45 -29.77
C LEU A 227 6.35 -9.20 -31.21
N SER A 228 5.16 -8.63 -31.35
CA SER A 228 4.62 -8.21 -32.65
C SER A 228 5.05 -6.77 -32.98
N LEU A 229 5.58 -6.58 -34.19
CA LEU A 229 5.91 -5.26 -34.74
C LEU A 229 4.81 -4.73 -35.69
N GLN A 230 3.63 -5.34 -35.69
CA GLN A 230 2.56 -4.95 -36.62
C GLN A 230 2.08 -3.52 -36.34
N GLY A 231 2.07 -2.68 -37.37
CA GLY A 231 1.63 -1.27 -37.26
C GLY A 231 2.67 -0.34 -36.61
N VAL A 232 3.86 -0.85 -36.30
CA VAL A 232 4.96 -0.05 -35.75
C VAL A 232 5.85 0.44 -36.89
N GLU A 233 6.15 1.73 -36.90
CA GLU A 233 7.04 2.34 -37.88
C GLU A 233 8.50 2.02 -37.56
N ILE A 234 9.27 1.63 -38.59
CA ILE A 234 10.69 1.35 -38.47
C ILE A 234 11.45 2.26 -39.43
N VAL A 235 12.41 3.02 -38.90
CA VAL A 235 13.36 3.83 -39.66
C VAL A 235 14.70 3.07 -39.68
N PRO A 236 15.01 2.36 -40.78
CA PRO A 236 16.20 1.54 -40.85
C PRO A 236 17.46 2.40 -40.97
N VAL A 237 18.48 2.06 -40.19
CA VAL A 237 19.83 2.65 -40.20
C VAL A 237 20.88 1.57 -39.90
N ALA A 238 22.14 1.77 -40.25
CA ALA A 238 23.15 0.71 -40.18
C ALA A 238 23.64 0.39 -38.76
N HIS A 239 23.74 1.39 -37.88
CA HIS A 239 24.31 1.23 -36.54
C HIS A 239 23.75 2.23 -35.51
N SER A 240 24.23 2.14 -34.27
CA SER A 240 23.73 2.92 -33.12
C SER A 240 23.96 4.42 -33.24
N HIS A 241 25.16 4.85 -33.68
CA HIS A 241 25.45 6.27 -33.88
C HIS A 241 24.54 6.90 -34.94
N GLU A 242 24.33 6.22 -36.08
CA GLU A 242 23.42 6.69 -37.13
C GLU A 242 21.96 6.73 -36.62
N ALA A 243 21.57 5.78 -35.77
CA ALA A 243 20.26 5.81 -35.13
C ALA A 243 20.08 7.06 -34.25
N ALA A 244 21.10 7.39 -33.45
CA ALA A 244 21.09 8.59 -32.61
C ALA A 244 21.02 9.88 -33.44
N GLU A 245 21.84 10.00 -34.50
CA GLU A 245 21.84 11.15 -35.41
C GLU A 245 20.52 11.29 -36.16
N ARG A 246 19.97 10.18 -36.66
CA ARG A 246 18.67 10.17 -37.35
C ARG A 246 17.54 10.56 -36.41
N ALA A 247 17.53 10.04 -35.18
CA ALA A 247 16.55 10.38 -34.16
C ALA A 247 16.59 11.87 -33.79
N ALA A 248 17.79 12.42 -33.58
CA ALA A 248 17.96 13.84 -33.29
C ALA A 248 17.47 14.72 -34.47
N THR A 249 17.75 14.31 -35.71
CA THR A 249 17.27 15.01 -36.91
C THR A 249 15.74 15.05 -36.98
N LEU A 250 15.10 13.89 -36.78
CA LEU A 250 13.63 13.76 -36.80
C LEU A 250 12.97 14.58 -35.67
N ALA A 251 13.61 14.64 -34.49
CA ALA A 251 13.14 15.48 -33.39
C ALA A 251 13.21 16.99 -33.71
N VAL A 252 14.31 17.47 -34.32
CA VAL A 252 14.43 18.87 -34.78
C VAL A 252 13.36 19.22 -35.81
N GLN A 253 13.01 18.27 -36.67
CA GLN A 253 11.98 18.43 -37.71
C GLN A 253 10.55 18.43 -37.14
N GLY A 254 10.37 18.17 -35.84
CA GLY A 254 9.06 18.05 -35.20
C GLY A 254 8.33 16.75 -35.57
N GLU A 255 9.01 15.79 -36.19
CA GLU A 255 8.45 14.47 -36.53
C GLU A 255 8.39 13.54 -35.32
N LEU A 256 9.19 13.83 -34.28
CA LEU A 256 9.21 13.15 -32.99
C LEU A 256 9.07 14.16 -31.86
N GLU A 257 8.25 13.85 -30.87
CA GLU A 257 8.01 14.71 -29.70
C GLU A 257 8.94 14.36 -28.54
N ILE A 258 9.35 13.10 -28.45
CA ILE A 258 10.23 12.59 -27.41
C ILE A 258 11.18 11.52 -27.98
N LEU A 259 12.36 11.41 -27.37
CA LEU A 259 13.33 10.36 -27.68
C LEU A 259 13.48 9.41 -26.48
N MET A 260 13.48 8.11 -26.77
CA MET A 260 13.70 7.05 -25.79
C MET A 260 14.96 6.28 -26.17
N LYS A 261 15.89 6.14 -25.22
CA LYS A 261 17.10 5.33 -25.39
C LYS A 261 16.72 3.84 -25.37
N GLY A 262 17.10 3.11 -26.42
CA GLY A 262 17.10 1.65 -26.44
C GLY A 262 18.40 1.07 -25.91
N SER A 263 19.00 0.15 -26.66
CA SER A 263 20.18 -0.62 -26.24
C SER A 263 21.53 0.07 -26.48
N LEU A 264 21.52 1.26 -27.11
CA LEU A 264 22.73 2.07 -27.28
C LEU A 264 23.20 2.70 -25.96
N HIS A 265 24.46 3.13 -25.94
CA HIS A 265 25.02 3.85 -24.80
C HIS A 265 24.47 5.30 -24.74
N THR A 266 24.28 5.81 -23.53
CA THR A 266 23.60 7.11 -23.30
C THR A 266 24.38 8.29 -23.90
N ASP A 267 25.71 8.20 -23.94
CA ASP A 267 26.56 9.23 -24.54
C ASP A 267 26.35 9.37 -26.05
N GLU A 268 26.15 8.28 -26.80
CA GLU A 268 25.87 8.29 -28.24
C GLU A 268 24.60 9.11 -28.52
N LEU A 269 23.53 8.84 -27.77
CA LEU A 269 22.27 9.57 -27.90
C LEU A 269 22.41 11.03 -27.50
N LEU A 270 23.01 11.31 -26.34
CA LEU A 270 23.17 12.68 -25.86
C LEU A 270 24.10 13.49 -26.75
N HIS A 271 25.16 12.90 -27.29
CA HIS A 271 26.07 13.56 -28.21
C HIS A 271 25.33 13.99 -29.49
N ALA A 272 24.54 13.11 -30.09
CA ALA A 272 23.75 13.42 -31.28
C ALA A 272 22.69 14.51 -31.01
N VAL A 273 22.00 14.45 -29.86
CA VAL A 273 21.02 15.46 -29.46
C VAL A 273 21.69 16.82 -29.23
N LEU A 274 22.81 16.84 -28.49
CA LEU A 274 23.55 18.08 -28.21
C LEU A 274 24.20 18.66 -29.47
N ALA A 275 24.54 17.85 -30.47
CA ALA A 275 25.06 18.33 -31.75
C ALA A 275 24.03 19.14 -32.55
N GLN A 276 22.73 18.98 -32.28
CA GLN A 276 21.65 19.70 -32.94
C GLN A 276 21.29 21.00 -32.20
N PRO A 277 21.54 22.20 -32.77
CA PRO A 277 21.21 23.46 -32.10
C PRO A 277 19.71 23.65 -31.84
N GLY A 278 18.84 23.04 -32.66
CA GLY A 278 17.38 23.14 -32.53
C GLY A 278 16.76 22.35 -31.38
N LEU A 279 17.55 21.52 -30.68
CA LEU A 279 17.11 20.75 -29.49
C LEU A 279 17.72 21.27 -28.19
N ARG A 280 18.48 22.37 -28.25
CA ARG A 280 19.09 23.02 -27.09
C ARG A 280 18.20 24.08 -26.47
#